data_AF-A0A2V8KA99-F1
#
_entry.id   AF-A0A2V8KA99-F1
#
_cell.length_a   1.000
_cell.length_b   1.000
_cell.length_c   1.000
_cell.angle_alpha   90.00
_cell.angle_beta   90.00
_cell.angle_gamma   90.00
#
_symmetry.space_group_name_H-M   'P 1'
#
loop_
_entity.id
_entity.type
_entity.pdbx_description
1 polymer ?
#
loop_
_entity_poly.entity_id
_entity_poly.type
_entity_poly.pdbx_seq_one_letter_code
_entity_poly.pdbx_strand_id
1 'polypeptide(L)'
;LVYIGERGQNRIEVFTKQGKFIREFYVSPNTPSRGEICGGLYHEKFPPCGTTYKLAFSRDSQQKYVYVADGTNDKVWILDRDSGKTLGGFGRNGTYAGQFHWINAIAMDSKGNIYTGEVEENKRIQKFVPVMANN
;
A
#
# COMPACT_ATOMS: atom_id res chain seq x y z
N LEU A 1 7.88 16.30 2.14
CA LEU A 1 8.41 15.09 2.80
C LEU A 1 8.60 14.02 1.73
N VAL A 2 9.54 13.12 1.94
CA VAL A 2 9.78 11.92 1.12
C VAL A 2 9.35 10.72 1.95
N TYR A 3 8.55 9.83 1.38
CA TYR A 3 8.07 8.61 2.04
C TYR A 3 8.69 7.41 1.33
N ILE A 4 9.32 6.52 2.09
CA ILE A 4 10.00 5.33 1.57
C ILE A 4 9.26 4.12 2.13
N GLY A 5 8.69 3.30 1.25
CA GLY A 5 8.13 2.00 1.63
C GLY A 5 9.26 0.99 1.78
N GLU A 6 9.51 0.54 3.01
CA GLU A 6 10.40 -0.58 3.29
C GLU A 6 9.55 -1.85 3.28
N ARG A 7 9.50 -2.49 2.10
CA ARG A 7 8.62 -3.62 1.83
C ARG A 7 8.88 -4.77 2.80
N GLY A 8 10.14 -5.12 3.05
CA GLY A 8 10.48 -6.26 3.90
C GLY A 8 10.24 -5.99 5.38
N GLN A 9 10.48 -4.76 5.82
CA GLN A 9 10.35 -4.33 7.21
C GLN A 9 8.93 -3.86 7.57
N ASN A 10 7.97 -4.05 6.65
CA ASN A 10 6.56 -3.74 6.86
C ASN A 10 6.32 -2.31 7.36
N ARG A 11 7.13 -1.34 6.91
CA ARG A 11 7.09 0.03 7.40
C ARG A 11 7.24 1.06 6.30
N ILE A 12 6.87 2.29 6.64
CA ILE A 12 7.12 3.47 5.84
C ILE A 12 8.00 4.41 6.67
N GLU A 13 9.09 4.85 6.08
CA GLU A 13 9.98 5.85 6.66
C GLU A 13 9.73 7.21 6.01
N VAL A 14 9.80 8.26 6.82
CA VAL A 14 9.52 9.62 6.40
C VAL A 14 10.75 10.48 6.59
N PHE A 15 11.13 11.17 5.51
CA PHE A 15 12.28 12.06 5.46
C PHE A 15 11.86 13.47 5.04
N THR A 16 12.69 14.45 5.42
CA THR A 16 12.72 15.75 4.75
C THR A 16 13.16 15.58 3.29
N LYS A 17 12.94 16.59 2.45
CA LYS A 17 13.42 16.54 1.05
C LYS A 17 14.96 16.55 0.95
N GLN A 18 15.64 16.96 2.02
CA GLN A 18 17.09 16.96 2.17
C GLN A 18 17.64 15.65 2.75
N GLY A 19 16.79 14.64 2.98
CA GLY A 19 17.23 13.32 3.44
C GLY A 19 17.36 13.16 4.96
N LYS A 20 17.00 14.15 5.77
CA LYS A 20 16.91 13.99 7.24
C LYS A 20 15.71 13.12 7.62
N PHE A 21 15.92 12.04 8.37
CA PHE A 21 14.86 11.20 8.93
C PHE A 21 13.96 11.98 9.90
N ILE A 22 12.66 11.69 9.86
CA ILE A 22 11.64 12.32 10.71
C ILE A 22 10.97 11.28 11.60
N ARG A 23 10.38 10.24 11.01
CA ARG A 23 9.61 9.20 11.71
C ARG A 23 9.39 7.99 10.82
N GLU A 24 8.95 6.90 11.43
CA GLU A 24 8.48 5.70 10.74
C GLU A 24 7.10 5.26 11.26
N PHE A 25 6.36 4.51 10.45
CA PHE A 25 5.15 3.84 10.87
C PHE A 25 5.05 2.46 10.23
N TYR A 26 4.60 1.48 11.04
CA TYR A 26 4.41 0.11 10.61
C TYR A 26 3.03 -0.07 9.97
N VAL A 27 2.99 -0.83 8.89
CA VAL A 27 1.77 -1.20 8.16
C VAL A 27 1.69 -2.70 8.18
N SER A 28 0.69 -3.30 8.84
CA SER A 28 0.55 -4.75 9.00
C SER A 28 1.89 -5.46 9.33
N PRO A 29 2.51 -5.17 10.50
CA PRO A 29 3.90 -5.53 10.80
C PRO A 29 4.20 -7.04 10.78
N ASN A 30 3.19 -7.90 10.89
CA ASN A 30 3.32 -9.36 10.91
C ASN A 30 3.06 -10.00 9.53
N THR A 31 3.25 -9.24 8.46
CA THR A 31 2.95 -9.75 7.11
C THR A 31 4.00 -10.79 6.69
N PRO A 32 3.55 -11.97 6.25
CA PRO A 32 4.44 -13.10 5.97
C PRO A 32 5.14 -12.97 4.61
N SER A 33 5.90 -14.00 4.23
CA SER A 33 6.28 -14.26 2.83
C SER A 33 5.05 -14.64 1.98
N ARG A 34 5.19 -14.60 0.65
CA ARG A 34 4.16 -15.11 -0.29
C ARG A 34 4.66 -16.42 -0.93
N GLY A 35 4.64 -17.50 -0.16
CA GLY A 35 5.03 -18.84 -0.63
C GLY A 35 6.44 -18.91 -1.23
N GLU A 36 6.59 -19.63 -2.34
CA GLU A 36 7.86 -19.76 -3.09
C GLU A 36 8.13 -18.61 -4.07
N ILE A 37 7.39 -17.49 -3.95
CA ILE A 37 7.45 -16.41 -4.93
C ILE A 37 8.27 -15.21 -4.38
N CYS A 38 8.07 -14.88 -3.10
CA CYS A 38 8.84 -13.85 -2.39
C CYS A 38 8.92 -14.23 -0.90
N GLY A 39 10.06 -13.99 -0.27
CA GLY A 39 10.37 -14.43 1.09
C GLY A 39 10.30 -13.30 2.12
N GLY A 40 10.46 -13.60 3.41
CA GLY A 40 10.66 -12.53 4.41
C GLY A 40 12.02 -11.83 4.24
N LEU A 41 12.30 -10.81 5.05
CA LEU A 41 13.56 -10.03 5.03
C LEU A 41 14.84 -10.86 4.95
N TYR A 42 14.84 -12.04 5.54
CA TYR A 42 16.02 -12.89 5.67
C TYR A 42 15.97 -14.14 4.77
N HIS A 43 15.08 -14.16 3.77
CA HIS A 43 14.96 -15.30 2.88
C HIS A 43 16.07 -15.28 1.82
N GLU A 44 16.95 -16.27 1.84
CA GLU A 44 18.15 -16.30 0.99
C GLU A 44 17.86 -16.46 -0.51
N LYS A 45 16.75 -17.12 -0.86
CA LYS A 45 16.39 -17.45 -2.25
C LYS A 45 15.46 -16.45 -2.94
N PHE A 46 14.70 -15.66 -2.19
CA PHE A 46 13.57 -14.91 -2.74
C PHE A 46 13.58 -13.47 -2.24
N PRO A 47 13.21 -12.48 -3.08
CA PRO A 47 13.21 -11.08 -2.67
C PRO A 47 12.24 -10.83 -1.50
N PRO A 48 12.51 -9.83 -0.65
CA PRO A 48 11.69 -9.56 0.51
C PRO A 48 10.27 -9.17 0.12
N CYS A 49 9.32 -9.79 0.80
CA CYS A 49 7.90 -9.55 0.81
C CYS A 49 7.50 -8.85 2.12
N GLY A 50 6.29 -8.30 2.10
CA GLY A 50 5.74 -7.50 3.18
C GLY A 50 4.76 -6.48 2.64
N THR A 51 4.63 -5.30 3.23
CA THR A 51 3.36 -4.56 3.12
C THR A 51 3.38 -3.34 2.21
N THR A 52 4.53 -2.72 1.99
CA THR A 52 4.59 -1.36 1.42
C THR A 52 5.10 -1.35 -0.02
N TYR A 53 4.33 -1.93 -0.96
CA TYR A 53 4.78 -2.03 -2.37
C TYR A 53 4.76 -0.69 -3.09
N LYS A 54 3.65 0.05 -2.99
CA LYS A 54 3.46 1.39 -3.56
C LYS A 54 2.53 2.22 -2.68
N LEU A 55 2.73 3.53 -2.74
CA LEU A 55 2.00 4.52 -1.97
C LEU A 55 1.26 5.48 -2.89
N ALA A 56 0.06 5.88 -2.52
CA ALA A 56 -0.63 7.03 -3.08
C ALA A 56 -1.09 7.96 -1.95
N PHE A 57 -1.12 9.26 -2.23
CA PHE A 57 -1.59 10.27 -1.27
C PHE A 57 -2.96 10.78 -1.68
N SER A 58 -3.81 11.06 -0.70
CA SER A 58 -5.07 11.76 -0.94
C SER A 58 -4.84 13.12 -1.61
N ARG A 59 -5.85 13.59 -2.35
CA ARG A 59 -5.80 14.83 -3.11
C ARG A 59 -6.29 16.07 -2.35
N ASP A 60 -6.76 15.90 -1.12
CA ASP A 60 -7.00 17.07 -0.26
C ASP A 60 -5.71 17.85 -0.06
N SER A 61 -5.82 19.15 0.22
CA SER A 61 -4.67 20.06 0.32
C SER A 61 -3.63 19.65 1.37
N GLN A 62 -4.06 18.94 2.41
CA GLN A 62 -3.17 18.43 3.47
C GLN A 62 -2.59 17.05 3.14
N GLN A 63 -3.11 16.40 2.09
CA GLN A 63 -2.91 14.99 1.77
C GLN A 63 -3.08 14.12 3.02
N LYS A 64 -4.21 14.29 3.72
CA LYS A 64 -4.46 13.69 5.04
C LYS A 64 -4.27 12.18 5.09
N TYR A 65 -4.39 11.48 3.97
CA TYR A 65 -4.33 10.02 3.91
C TYR A 65 -3.20 9.50 3.03
N VAL A 66 -2.59 8.39 3.48
CA VAL A 66 -1.69 7.55 2.69
C VAL A 66 -2.41 6.24 2.38
N TYR A 67 -2.47 5.88 1.11
CA TYR A 67 -2.99 4.61 0.62
C TYR A 67 -1.80 3.71 0.29
N VAL A 68 -1.79 2.52 0.85
CA VAL A 68 -0.68 1.56 0.70
C VAL A 68 -1.18 0.34 -0.04
N ALA A 69 -0.64 0.08 -1.22
CA ALA A 69 -0.83 -1.19 -1.89
C ALA A 69 0.01 -2.26 -1.19
N ASP A 70 -0.68 -3.20 -0.55
CA ASP A 70 -0.10 -4.36 0.12
C ASP A 70 -0.29 -5.58 -0.77
N GLY A 71 0.75 -5.84 -1.58
CA GLY A 71 0.76 -6.95 -2.52
C GLY A 71 0.83 -8.32 -1.87
N THR A 72 1.20 -8.40 -0.60
CA THR A 72 1.30 -9.69 0.09
C THR A 72 -0.04 -10.09 0.67
N ASN A 73 -0.75 -9.15 1.31
CA ASN A 73 -2.07 -9.38 1.88
C ASN A 73 -3.22 -9.12 0.91
N ASP A 74 -2.93 -8.76 -0.34
CA ASP A 74 -3.92 -8.46 -1.39
C ASP A 74 -4.93 -7.40 -0.91
N LYS A 75 -4.40 -6.29 -0.39
CA LYS A 75 -5.18 -5.25 0.27
C LYS A 75 -4.64 -3.86 -0.03
N VAL A 76 -5.50 -2.86 0.04
CA VAL A 76 -5.13 -1.45 0.14
C VAL A 76 -5.39 -0.97 1.56
N TRP A 77 -4.36 -0.55 2.28
CA TRP A 77 -4.48 0.08 3.59
C TRP A 77 -4.66 1.58 3.45
N ILE A 78 -5.46 2.18 4.34
CA ILE A 78 -5.69 3.62 4.44
C ILE A 78 -5.15 4.08 5.78
N LEU A 79 -4.17 4.97 5.76
CA LEU A 79 -3.49 5.48 6.94
C LEU A 79 -3.75 6.97 7.09
N ASP A 80 -3.87 7.41 8.33
CA ASP A 80 -3.69 8.82 8.67
C ASP A 80 -2.22 9.20 8.45
N ARG A 81 -1.98 10.22 7.61
CA ARG A 81 -0.61 10.56 7.17
C ARG A 81 0.26 11.10 8.29
N ASP A 82 -0.32 11.76 9.28
CA ASP A 82 0.46 12.41 10.34
C ASP A 82 0.84 11.42 11.44
N SER A 83 -0.14 10.69 11.96
CA SER A 83 0.06 9.71 13.03
C SER A 83 0.58 8.35 12.53
N GLY A 84 0.39 8.03 11.24
CA GLY A 84 0.65 6.69 10.70
C GLY A 84 -0.39 5.64 11.12
N LYS A 85 -1.45 6.04 11.84
CA LYS A 85 -2.51 5.12 12.29
C LYS A 85 -3.24 4.53 11.09
N THR A 86 -3.40 3.21 11.08
CA THR A 86 -4.29 2.54 10.11
C THR A 86 -5.75 2.89 10.44
N LEU A 87 -6.43 3.52 9.49
CA LEU A 87 -7.83 3.92 9.59
C LEU A 87 -8.76 2.85 9.04
N GLY A 88 -8.27 2.03 8.11
CA GLY A 88 -9.02 0.95 7.50
C GLY A 88 -8.30 0.41 6.28
N GLY A 89 -9.05 -0.31 5.45
CA GLY A 89 -8.55 -0.80 4.17
C GLY A 89 -9.60 -1.63 3.45
N PHE A 90 -9.36 -1.87 2.17
CA PHE A 90 -10.25 -2.63 1.30
C PHE A 90 -9.44 -3.59 0.43
N GLY A 91 -10.08 -4.64 -0.07
CA GLY A 91 -9.39 -5.72 -0.75
C GLY A 91 -9.25 -6.98 0.10
N ARG A 92 -9.18 -8.10 -0.61
CA ARG A 92 -8.78 -9.42 -0.16
C ARG A 92 -8.30 -10.20 -1.38
N ASN A 93 -7.63 -11.33 -1.16
CA ASN A 93 -7.26 -12.22 -2.24
C ASN A 93 -8.48 -12.66 -3.09
N GLY A 94 -8.34 -12.64 -4.42
CA GLY A 94 -9.30 -13.17 -5.36
C GLY A 94 -9.40 -12.38 -6.67
N THR A 95 -10.30 -12.79 -7.55
CA THR A 95 -10.39 -12.30 -8.94
C THR A 95 -11.63 -11.45 -9.23
N TYR A 96 -12.55 -11.29 -8.27
CA TYR A 96 -13.75 -10.47 -8.45
C TYR A 96 -13.45 -8.97 -8.23
N ALA A 97 -14.42 -8.10 -8.56
CA ALA A 97 -14.31 -6.67 -8.34
C ALA A 97 -14.07 -6.36 -6.84
N GLY A 98 -13.07 -5.53 -6.55
CA GLY A 98 -12.67 -5.20 -5.18
C GLY A 98 -11.87 -6.28 -4.47
N GLN A 99 -11.51 -7.37 -5.15
CA GLN A 99 -10.51 -8.34 -4.73
C GLN A 99 -9.23 -8.15 -5.53
N PHE A 100 -8.10 -8.62 -5.02
CA PHE A 100 -6.80 -8.48 -5.66
C PHE A 100 -6.05 -9.80 -5.73
N HIS A 101 -5.25 -9.95 -6.79
CA HIS A 101 -4.20 -10.93 -6.90
C HIS A 101 -2.88 -10.19 -7.15
N TRP A 102 -2.06 -10.09 -6.10
CA TRP A 102 -0.76 -9.46 -6.09
C TRP A 102 -0.77 -8.01 -6.61
N ILE A 103 -1.50 -7.14 -5.90
CA ILE A 103 -1.50 -5.71 -6.19
C ILE A 103 -0.07 -5.14 -6.07
N ASN A 104 0.40 -4.48 -7.12
CA ASN A 104 1.74 -3.90 -7.19
C ASN A 104 1.73 -2.39 -7.45
N ALA A 105 0.64 -1.86 -8.01
CA ALA A 105 0.50 -0.45 -8.32
C ALA A 105 -0.71 0.17 -7.65
N ILE A 106 -0.56 1.44 -7.26
CA ILE A 106 -1.66 2.30 -6.82
C ILE A 106 -1.41 3.74 -7.29
N ALA A 107 -2.43 4.39 -7.82
CA ALA A 107 -2.41 5.78 -8.21
C ALA A 107 -3.75 6.43 -7.89
N MET A 108 -3.77 7.75 -7.72
CA MET A 108 -4.99 8.52 -7.48
C MET A 108 -5.08 9.67 -8.48
N ASP A 109 -6.22 9.81 -9.15
CA ASP A 109 -6.48 10.93 -10.06
C ASP A 109 -6.92 12.20 -9.31
N SER A 110 -7.08 13.32 -10.02
CA SER A 110 -7.50 14.61 -9.44
C SER A 110 -8.91 14.61 -8.85
N LYS A 111 -9.74 13.61 -9.17
CA LYS A 111 -11.10 13.44 -8.64
C LYS A 111 -11.12 12.51 -7.42
N GLY A 112 -9.97 12.01 -6.98
CA GLY A 112 -9.86 11.09 -5.85
C GLY A 112 -10.17 9.63 -6.21
N ASN A 113 -10.35 9.29 -7.49
CA ASN A 113 -10.48 7.89 -7.87
C ASN A 113 -9.15 7.17 -7.70
N ILE A 114 -9.19 5.96 -7.17
CA ILE A 114 -8.01 5.11 -6.99
C ILE A 114 -7.94 4.11 -8.13
N TYR A 115 -6.76 3.99 -8.73
CA TYR A 115 -6.45 2.98 -9.73
C TYR A 115 -5.44 2.04 -9.13
N THR A 116 -5.68 0.75 -9.28
CA THR A 116 -4.78 -0.31 -8.81
C THR A 116 -4.35 -1.17 -9.97
N GLY A 117 -3.16 -1.74 -9.89
CA GLY A 117 -2.63 -2.65 -10.89
C GLY A 117 -2.11 -3.92 -10.25
N GLU A 118 -2.57 -5.05 -10.77
CA GLU A 118 -2.16 -6.40 -10.37
C GLU A 118 -1.04 -6.89 -11.30
N VAL A 119 -0.07 -7.61 -10.76
CA VAL A 119 1.00 -8.28 -11.53
C VAL A 119 0.78 -9.79 -11.58
N GLU A 120 1.63 -10.51 -12.32
CA GLU A 120 1.48 -11.95 -12.61
C GLU A 120 0.21 -12.28 -13.41
N GLU A 121 -0.30 -13.50 -13.22
CA GLU A 121 -1.56 -13.97 -13.73
C GLU A 121 -2.72 -13.14 -13.15
N ASN A 122 -3.68 -12.80 -14.02
CA ASN A 122 -4.76 -11.82 -13.78
C ASN A 122 -4.35 -10.34 -13.88
N LYS A 123 -3.66 -9.98 -14.98
CA LYS A 123 -3.25 -8.61 -15.38
C LYS A 123 -4.45 -7.65 -15.50
N ARG A 124 -4.90 -7.13 -14.37
CA ARG A 124 -6.07 -6.25 -14.29
C ARG A 124 -5.71 -4.90 -13.70
N ILE A 125 -6.37 -3.89 -14.23
CA ILE A 125 -6.48 -2.57 -13.61
C ILE A 125 -7.89 -2.44 -13.06
N GLN A 126 -8.01 -2.02 -11.80
CA GLN A 126 -9.31 -1.69 -11.19
C GLN A 126 -9.35 -0.22 -10.81
N LYS A 127 -10.50 0.42 -11.07
CA LYS A 127 -10.81 1.78 -10.66
C LYS A 127 -11.82 1.76 -9.52
N PHE A 128 -11.51 2.45 -8.43
CA PHE A 128 -12.37 2.65 -7.27
C PHE A 128 -12.79 4.11 -7.21
N VAL A 129 -14.10 4.33 -7.21
CA VAL A 129 -14.69 5.67 -7.12
C VAL A 129 -15.05 5.92 -5.65
N PRO A 130 -14.59 7.02 -5.04
CA PRO A 130 -15.01 7.36 -3.69
C PRO A 130 -16.51 7.64 -3.69
N VAL A 131 -17.22 6.98 -2.77
CA VAL A 131 -18.62 7.30 -2.49
C VAL A 131 -18.67 8.29 -1.34
N MET A 132 -19.56 9.27 -1.44
CA MET A 132 -19.85 10.13 -0.29
C MET A 132 -20.44 9.25 0.81
N ALA A 133 -19.94 9.41 2.04
CA ALA A 133 -20.63 8.84 3.19
C ALA A 133 -21.98 9.58 3.29
N ASN A 134 -23.07 8.86 3.08
CA ASN A 134 -24.38 9.38 3.46
C ASN A 134 -24.41 9.35 4.99
N ASN A 135 -24.39 10.53 5.60
CA ASN A 135 -24.69 10.70 7.03
C ASN A 135 -26.17 10.45 7.28
#